data_AF-A0A9P8B8J8-F1
#
_entry.id   AF-A0A9P8B8J8-F1
#
_cell.length_a   1.000
_cell.length_b   1.000
_cell.length_c   1.000
_cell.angle_alpha   90.00
_cell.angle_beta   90.00
_cell.angle_gamma   90.00
#
_symmetry.space_group_name_H-M   'P 1'
#
loop_
_entity.id
_entity.type
_entity.pdbx_description
1 polymer ?
#
loop_
_entity_poly.entity_id
_entity_poly.type
_entity_poly.pdbx_seq_one_letter_code
_entity_poly.pdbx_strand_id
1 'polypeptide(L)'
;MATTPRPTSSNVATPVIPNKEEEDRVKGLTGRIKHFSPSWFSVTMGTGIPCTLILNLPYPEAVHRLRIPATMFLVLDTILFAAFTITIATRYIRFPEIWRLTWTHESHSLYIGTIPMSLFTLISGWIGVSQAYGWGDSWLWAMSVCWWLSCLVSIAIAFTVPFLAFTTHRNLPETMTAALLLPVVPNITAAAIGGVLASHFVDISPSY
;
A
#
# COMPACT_ATOMS: atom_id res chain seq x y z
N MET A 1 13.62 -74.79 25.90
CA MET A 1 14.71 -74.00 26.49
C MET A 1 15.73 -73.75 25.39
N ALA A 2 15.62 -72.62 24.67
CA ALA A 2 16.61 -72.16 23.69
C ALA A 2 16.41 -70.66 23.47
N THR A 3 17.32 -69.88 24.06
CA THR A 3 17.45 -68.43 23.94
C THR A 3 17.96 -68.05 22.56
N THR A 4 17.34 -67.10 21.88
CA THR A 4 17.88 -66.44 20.69
C THR A 4 18.10 -64.94 20.93
N PRO A 5 19.11 -64.33 20.27
CA PRO A 5 19.79 -63.13 20.76
C PRO A 5 19.16 -61.82 20.25
N ARG A 6 19.35 -60.74 21.02
CA ARG A 6 18.98 -59.37 20.63
C ARG A 6 19.75 -58.93 19.38
N PRO A 7 19.10 -58.30 18.38
CA PRO A 7 19.81 -57.61 17.32
C PRO A 7 20.44 -56.30 17.82
N THR A 8 21.70 -56.16 17.43
CA THR A 8 22.63 -55.04 17.54
C THR A 8 22.02 -53.70 17.15
N SER A 9 22.23 -52.67 17.98
CA SER A 9 21.89 -51.28 17.70
C SER A 9 22.67 -50.78 16.48
N SER A 10 21.96 -50.61 15.36
CA SER A 10 22.45 -49.83 14.24
C SER A 10 22.48 -48.35 14.65
N ASN A 11 23.59 -47.69 14.35
CA ASN A 11 23.77 -46.24 14.49
C ASN A 11 22.69 -45.53 13.67
N VAL A 12 21.59 -45.15 14.32
CA VAL A 12 20.65 -44.17 13.79
C VAL A 12 21.36 -42.83 13.90
N ALA A 13 21.84 -42.32 12.77
CA ALA A 13 22.25 -40.93 12.66
C ALA A 13 21.06 -40.06 13.06
N THR A 14 21.11 -39.50 14.26
CA THR A 14 20.14 -38.52 14.74
C THR A 14 20.10 -37.38 13.74
N PRO A 15 18.93 -36.99 13.19
CA PRO A 15 18.87 -35.79 12.39
C PRO A 15 19.33 -34.64 13.27
N VAL A 16 20.39 -33.95 12.85
CA VAL A 16 20.87 -32.72 13.48
C VAL A 16 19.73 -31.72 13.35
N ILE A 17 18.90 -31.60 14.38
CA ILE A 17 17.89 -30.55 14.46
C ILE A 17 18.66 -29.24 14.57
N PRO A 18 18.58 -28.34 13.59
CA PRO A 18 19.29 -27.06 13.67
C PRO A 18 18.82 -26.32 14.92
N ASN A 19 19.77 -25.81 15.71
CA ASN A 19 19.46 -25.05 16.93
C ASN A 19 18.55 -23.86 16.59
N LYS A 20 17.37 -23.81 17.22
CA LYS A 20 16.39 -22.71 17.12
C LYS A 20 17.00 -21.31 17.32
N GLU A 21 18.09 -21.23 18.08
CA GLU A 21 18.77 -19.98 18.43
C GLU A 21 19.53 -19.34 17.25
N GLU A 22 19.99 -20.13 16.27
CA GLU A 22 20.67 -19.61 15.07
C GLU A 22 19.67 -19.12 14.02
N GLU A 23 18.49 -19.75 13.95
CA GLU A 23 17.40 -19.30 13.09
C GLU A 23 16.82 -17.96 13.57
N ASP A 24 16.77 -17.72 14.89
CA ASP A 24 16.24 -16.49 15.48
C ASP A 24 17.15 -15.26 15.31
N ARG A 25 18.48 -15.42 15.22
CA ARG A 25 19.40 -14.28 15.05
C ARG A 25 19.37 -13.65 13.65
N VAL A 26 18.89 -14.36 12.63
CA VAL A 26 18.72 -13.81 11.27
C VAL A 26 17.36 -13.09 11.10
N LYS A 27 16.48 -13.12 12.13
CA LYS A 27 15.09 -12.63 12.05
C LYS A 27 14.87 -11.14 12.38
N GLY A 28 15.91 -10.37 12.69
CA GLY A 28 15.75 -8.98 13.18
C GLY A 28 15.19 -7.97 12.16
N LEU A 29 15.64 -8.02 10.90
CA LEU A 29 15.22 -7.07 9.85
C LEU A 29 14.71 -7.79 8.60
N THR A 30 15.42 -8.82 8.15
CA THR A 30 15.01 -9.66 6.99
C THR A 30 13.71 -10.40 7.27
N GLY A 31 13.48 -10.86 8.51
CA GLY A 31 12.21 -11.46 8.94
C GLY A 31 11.05 -10.45 8.92
N ARG A 32 11.28 -9.22 9.40
CA ARG A 32 10.28 -8.14 9.39
C ARG A 32 9.93 -7.70 7.97
N ILE A 33 10.90 -7.63 7.06
CA ILE A 33 10.69 -7.35 5.63
C ILE A 33 9.95 -8.51 4.93
N LYS A 34 10.19 -9.76 5.34
CA LYS A 34 9.51 -10.94 4.78
C LYS A 34 8.01 -10.97 5.11
N HIS A 35 7.64 -10.50 6.31
CA HIS A 35 6.24 -10.37 6.77
C HIS A 35 5.63 -8.98 6.53
N PHE A 36 6.35 -8.06 5.88
CA PHE A 36 5.82 -6.73 5.60
C PHE A 36 4.75 -6.83 4.50
N SER A 37 3.49 -6.73 4.91
CA SER A 37 2.33 -6.77 4.03
C SER A 37 2.01 -5.37 3.49
N PRO A 38 1.54 -5.23 2.24
CA PRO A 38 1.07 -3.94 1.73
C PRO A 38 -0.14 -3.39 2.50
N SER A 39 -0.72 -4.15 3.43
CA SER A 39 -1.71 -3.68 4.39
C SER A 39 -1.23 -2.50 5.24
N TRP A 40 0.08 -2.31 5.46
CA TRP A 40 0.61 -1.17 6.22
C TRP A 40 0.36 0.19 5.56
N PHE A 41 0.07 0.23 4.26
CA PHE A 41 -0.40 1.44 3.60
C PHE A 41 -1.77 1.91 4.11
N SER A 42 -2.50 1.10 4.87
CA SER A 42 -3.69 1.56 5.60
C SER A 42 -3.37 2.62 6.64
N VAL A 43 -2.18 2.55 7.26
CA VAL A 43 -1.70 3.57 8.20
C VAL A 43 -1.54 4.89 7.47
N THR A 44 -0.88 4.90 6.31
CA THR A 44 -0.70 6.11 5.51
C THR A 44 -2.03 6.67 4.99
N MET A 45 -2.96 5.80 4.58
CA MET A 45 -4.30 6.26 4.22
C MET A 45 -5.00 6.94 5.40
N GLY A 46 -4.90 6.37 6.60
CA GLY A 46 -5.50 6.93 7.82
C GLY A 46 -4.82 8.21 8.31
N THR A 47 -3.51 8.35 8.17
CA THR A 47 -2.78 9.55 8.62
C THR A 47 -2.88 10.73 7.66
N GLY A 48 -3.05 10.48 6.36
CA GLY A 48 -3.23 11.54 5.36
C GLY A 48 -4.63 12.18 5.34
N ILE A 49 -5.69 11.43 5.70
CA ILE A 49 -7.08 11.93 5.69
C ILE A 49 -7.30 13.12 6.64
N PRO A 50 -6.85 13.10 7.92
CA PRO A 50 -6.99 14.22 8.83
C PRO A 50 -6.44 15.54 8.27
N CYS A 51 -5.29 15.50 7.60
CA CYS A 51 -4.71 16.68 6.96
C CYS A 51 -5.66 17.24 5.89
N THR A 52 -6.12 16.38 4.98
CA THR A 52 -7.02 16.78 3.88
C THR A 52 -8.34 17.33 4.42
N LEU A 53 -8.91 16.71 5.45
CA LEU A 53 -10.14 17.17 6.09
C LEU A 53 -9.95 18.57 6.68
N ILE A 54 -8.89 18.78 7.46
CA ILE A 54 -8.59 20.08 8.08
C ILE A 54 -8.51 21.20 7.03
N LEU A 55 -7.88 20.94 5.90
CA LEU A 55 -7.70 21.93 4.83
C LEU A 55 -8.97 22.20 4.01
N ASN A 56 -9.94 21.29 4.04
CA ASN A 56 -11.23 21.42 3.35
C ASN A 56 -12.36 21.99 4.24
N LEU A 57 -12.06 22.41 5.48
CA LEU A 57 -13.08 22.97 6.35
C LEU A 57 -13.64 24.31 5.80
N PRO A 58 -14.96 24.56 5.88
CA PRO A 58 -15.59 25.80 5.42
C PRO A 58 -15.35 27.00 6.37
N TYR A 59 -14.46 26.86 7.36
CA TYR A 59 -14.18 27.86 8.40
C TYR A 59 -12.75 28.41 8.25
N PRO A 60 -12.54 29.57 7.58
CA PRO A 60 -11.21 30.08 7.26
C PRO A 60 -10.33 30.32 8.48
N GLU A 61 -10.91 30.82 9.56
CA GLU A 61 -10.23 31.07 10.84
C GLU A 61 -9.71 29.79 11.50
N ALA A 62 -10.47 28.70 11.40
CA ALA A 62 -10.06 27.40 11.92
C ALA A 62 -8.97 26.80 11.03
N VAL A 63 -9.10 26.90 9.71
CA VAL A 63 -8.08 26.43 8.75
C VAL A 63 -6.75 27.14 9.00
N HIS A 64 -6.75 28.47 9.20
CA HIS A 64 -5.53 29.21 9.46
C HIS A 64 -4.79 28.72 10.72
N ARG A 65 -5.53 28.46 11.81
CA ARG A 65 -4.96 27.96 13.07
C ARG A 65 -4.52 26.49 12.98
N LEU A 66 -5.26 25.66 12.25
CA LEU A 66 -4.98 24.23 12.12
C LEU A 66 -4.08 23.88 10.91
N ARG A 67 -3.64 24.85 10.11
CA ARG A 67 -2.75 24.62 8.96
C ARG A 67 -1.41 24.00 9.38
N ILE A 68 -0.85 24.45 10.51
CA ILE A 68 0.42 23.95 11.04
C ILE A 68 0.31 22.46 11.40
N PRO A 69 -0.62 22.02 12.27
CA PRO A 69 -0.75 20.59 12.57
C PRO A 69 -1.13 19.77 11.33
N ALA A 70 -1.99 20.28 10.43
CA ALA A 70 -2.30 19.57 9.18
C ALA A 70 -1.05 19.30 8.34
N THR A 71 -0.19 20.30 8.18
CA THR A 71 1.07 20.16 7.44
C THR A 71 2.02 19.18 8.11
N MET A 72 2.08 19.17 9.45
CA MET A 72 2.87 18.17 10.20
C MET A 72 2.38 16.75 9.94
N PHE A 73 1.06 16.52 9.96
CA PHE A 73 0.48 15.21 9.61
C PHE A 73 0.81 14.81 8.17
N LEU A 74 0.76 15.74 7.21
CA LEU A 74 1.09 15.46 5.82
C LEU A 74 2.56 15.07 5.62
N VAL A 75 3.47 15.81 6.27
CA VAL A 75 4.91 15.50 6.21
C VAL A 75 5.19 14.15 6.84
N LEU A 76 4.59 13.87 8.00
CA LEU A 76 4.68 12.56 8.64
C LEU A 76 4.17 11.45 7.71
N ASP A 77 3.00 11.65 7.09
CA ASP A 77 2.40 10.71 6.16
C ASP A 77 3.31 10.45 4.95
N THR A 78 3.90 11.50 4.39
CA THR A 78 4.85 11.41 3.28
C THR A 78 6.09 10.61 3.65
N ILE A 79 6.63 10.81 4.87
CA ILE A 79 7.77 10.04 5.38
C ILE A 79 7.40 8.57 5.57
N LEU A 80 6.23 8.29 6.15
CA LEU A 80 5.74 6.91 6.33
C LEU A 80 5.54 6.22 4.98
N PHE A 81 4.91 6.90 4.03
CA PHE A 81 4.70 6.38 2.68
C PHE A 81 6.03 6.09 1.97
N ALA A 82 7.01 6.98 2.06
CA ALA A 82 8.33 6.75 1.51
C ALA A 82 9.02 5.54 2.16
N ALA A 83 8.97 5.44 3.50
CA ALA A 83 9.56 4.31 4.23
C ALA A 83 8.91 2.97 3.84
N PHE A 84 7.59 2.92 3.72
CA PHE A 84 6.85 1.72 3.31
C PHE A 84 7.11 1.37 1.85
N THR A 85 7.16 2.37 0.96
CA THR A 85 7.48 2.18 -0.46
C THR A 85 8.90 1.63 -0.62
N ILE A 86 9.89 2.18 0.09
CA ILE A 86 11.27 1.67 0.06
C ILE A 86 11.34 0.24 0.59
N THR A 87 10.61 -0.07 1.67
CA THR A 87 10.56 -1.42 2.25
C THR A 87 9.98 -2.42 1.25
N ILE A 88 8.87 -2.06 0.59
CA ILE A 88 8.24 -2.88 -0.45
C ILE A 88 9.13 -3.02 -1.68
N ALA A 89 9.73 -1.93 -2.17
CA ALA A 89 10.65 -1.95 -3.31
C ALA A 89 11.86 -2.86 -3.02
N THR A 90 12.45 -2.75 -1.83
CA THR A 90 13.55 -3.60 -1.38
C THR A 90 13.14 -5.08 -1.33
N ARG A 91 11.92 -5.36 -0.85
CA ARG A 91 11.35 -6.72 -0.83
C ARG A 91 11.22 -7.28 -2.24
N TYR A 92 10.72 -6.49 -3.19
CA TYR A 92 10.55 -6.91 -4.58
C TYR A 92 11.87 -7.08 -5.34
N ILE A 93 12.88 -6.27 -5.08
CA ILE A 93 14.21 -6.39 -5.69
C ILE A 93 14.95 -7.64 -5.16
N ARG A 94 14.87 -7.92 -3.86
CA ARG A 94 15.57 -9.05 -3.22
C ARG A 94 14.91 -10.40 -3.47
N PHE A 95 13.59 -10.45 -3.65
CA PHE A 95 12.84 -11.70 -3.73
C PHE A 95 11.84 -11.69 -4.90
N PRO A 96 12.32 -11.79 -6.15
CA PRO A 96 11.45 -11.80 -7.33
C PRO A 96 10.47 -12.99 -7.35
N GLU A 97 10.77 -14.09 -6.65
CA GLU A 97 9.85 -15.23 -6.50
C GLU A 97 8.56 -14.90 -5.73
N ILE A 98 8.57 -13.85 -4.89
CA ILE A 98 7.37 -13.40 -4.16
C ILE A 98 6.33 -12.80 -5.11
N TRP A 99 6.73 -12.31 -6.30
CA TRP A 99 5.77 -11.89 -7.32
C TRP A 99 4.85 -13.05 -7.68
N ARG A 100 5.36 -14.24 -8.01
CA ARG A 100 4.50 -15.38 -8.36
C ARG A 100 3.64 -15.86 -7.20
N LEU A 101 4.17 -15.82 -5.97
CA LEU A 101 3.47 -16.29 -4.77
C LEU A 101 2.37 -15.31 -4.29
N THR A 102 2.55 -14.00 -4.53
CA THR A 102 1.55 -12.96 -4.21
C THR A 102 0.32 -13.07 -5.12
N TRP A 103 0.50 -13.58 -6.34
CA TRP A 103 -0.59 -13.79 -7.30
C TRP A 103 -1.39 -15.06 -7.00
N THR A 104 -0.89 -15.95 -6.15
CA THR A 104 -1.56 -17.21 -5.80
C THR A 104 -2.42 -17.13 -4.54
N HIS A 105 -2.26 -16.08 -3.72
CA HIS A 105 -3.07 -15.85 -2.51
C HIS A 105 -3.88 -14.54 -2.61
N GLU A 106 -5.22 -14.69 -2.77
CA GLU A 106 -6.21 -13.61 -2.96
C GLU A 106 -6.10 -12.44 -1.97
N SER A 107 -5.72 -12.70 -0.72
CA SER A 107 -5.65 -11.68 0.33
C SER A 107 -4.49 -10.70 0.15
N HIS A 108 -3.37 -11.11 -0.47
CA HIS A 108 -2.21 -10.23 -0.65
C HIS A 108 -2.28 -9.40 -1.94
N SER A 109 -2.96 -9.89 -2.99
CA SER A 109 -3.13 -9.14 -4.25
C SER A 109 -4.01 -7.90 -4.07
N LEU A 110 -4.89 -7.93 -3.09
CA LEU A 110 -5.87 -6.88 -2.84
C LEU A 110 -5.26 -5.61 -2.25
N TYR A 111 -4.22 -5.79 -1.42
CA TYR A 111 -3.48 -4.66 -0.86
C TYR A 111 -2.52 -4.02 -1.88
N ILE A 112 -2.39 -4.54 -3.10
CA ILE A 112 -1.64 -3.82 -4.15
C ILE A 112 -2.37 -2.52 -4.52
N GLY A 113 -3.70 -2.50 -4.44
CA GLY A 113 -4.52 -1.31 -4.65
C GLY A 113 -4.37 -0.23 -3.58
N THR A 114 -3.84 -0.54 -2.39
CA THR A 114 -3.65 0.47 -1.33
C THR A 114 -2.47 1.40 -1.63
N ILE A 115 -1.55 1.00 -2.50
CA ILE A 115 -0.42 1.84 -2.94
C ILE A 115 -0.92 3.05 -3.76
N PRO A 116 -1.62 2.89 -4.90
CA PRO A 116 -2.15 4.06 -5.63
C PRO A 116 -3.17 4.83 -4.78
N MET A 117 -3.94 4.15 -3.93
CA MET A 117 -4.90 4.79 -3.03
C MET A 117 -4.23 5.77 -2.04
N SER A 118 -3.19 5.34 -1.34
CA SER A 118 -2.43 6.21 -0.42
C SER A 118 -1.71 7.32 -1.17
N LEU A 119 -1.24 7.07 -2.40
CA LEU A 119 -0.67 8.10 -3.25
C LEU A 119 -1.69 9.18 -3.62
N PHE A 120 -2.95 8.82 -3.92
CA PHE A 120 -4.02 9.81 -4.13
C PHE A 120 -4.28 10.67 -2.89
N THR A 121 -4.29 10.07 -1.70
CA THR A 121 -4.44 10.81 -0.44
C THR A 121 -3.31 11.83 -0.26
N LEU A 122 -2.07 11.43 -0.53
CA LEU A 122 -0.91 12.33 -0.46
C LEU A 122 -1.03 13.48 -1.47
N ILE A 123 -1.37 13.17 -2.72
CA ILE A 123 -1.56 14.18 -3.77
C ILE A 123 -2.61 15.21 -3.33
N SER A 124 -3.76 14.75 -2.82
CA SER A 124 -4.81 15.62 -2.30
C SER A 124 -4.33 16.52 -1.16
N GLY A 125 -3.59 15.97 -0.21
CA GLY A 125 -3.05 16.74 0.91
C GLY A 125 -2.02 17.79 0.45
N TRP A 126 -1.14 17.43 -0.49
CA TRP A 126 -0.14 18.34 -1.04
C TRP A 126 -0.76 19.47 -1.87
N ILE A 127 -1.84 19.21 -2.60
CA ILE A 127 -2.62 20.25 -3.29
C ILE A 127 -3.22 21.21 -2.26
N GLY A 128 -3.84 20.69 -1.19
CA GLY A 128 -4.43 21.52 -0.14
C GLY A 128 -3.40 22.41 0.58
N VAL A 129 -2.21 21.86 0.89
CA VAL A 129 -1.12 22.65 1.49
C VAL A 129 -0.58 23.68 0.51
N SER A 130 -0.40 23.31 -0.75
CA SER A 130 0.04 24.23 -1.82
C SER A 130 -0.87 25.46 -1.88
N GLN A 131 -2.19 25.25 -1.89
CA GLN A 131 -3.19 26.32 -1.89
C GLN A 131 -3.13 27.16 -0.61
N ALA A 132 -3.03 26.51 0.55
CA ALA A 132 -3.04 27.21 1.82
C ALA A 132 -1.78 28.06 2.04
N TYR A 133 -0.62 27.67 1.49
CA TYR A 133 0.63 28.44 1.56
C TYR A 133 0.87 29.33 0.32
N GLY A 134 0.04 29.25 -0.72
CA GLY A 134 0.20 29.99 -1.96
C GLY A 134 1.42 29.55 -2.78
N TRP A 135 1.74 28.25 -2.77
CA TRP A 135 2.77 27.70 -3.64
C TRP A 135 2.25 27.75 -5.08
N GLY A 136 3.04 28.36 -5.97
CA GLY A 136 2.63 28.66 -7.34
C GLY A 136 2.29 27.43 -8.18
N ASP A 137 1.72 27.70 -9.35
CA ASP A 137 1.07 26.73 -10.25
C ASP A 137 1.97 25.56 -10.68
N SER A 138 3.29 25.73 -10.66
CA SER A 138 4.27 24.68 -10.95
C SER A 138 4.09 23.43 -10.07
N TRP A 139 3.72 23.62 -8.79
CA TRP A 139 3.47 22.51 -7.88
C TRP A 139 2.19 21.75 -8.25
N LEU A 140 1.15 22.45 -8.69
CA LEU A 140 -0.10 21.86 -9.15
C LEU A 140 0.11 20.99 -10.40
N TRP A 141 0.95 21.46 -11.34
CA TRP A 141 1.35 20.67 -12.51
C TRP A 141 2.09 19.40 -12.11
N ALA A 142 3.04 19.47 -11.17
CA ALA A 142 3.74 18.29 -10.68
C ALA A 142 2.79 17.27 -10.04
N MET A 143 1.83 17.75 -9.23
CA MET A 143 0.79 16.91 -8.62
C MET A 143 -0.14 16.28 -9.66
N SER A 144 -0.47 17.00 -10.74
CA SER A 144 -1.27 16.48 -11.85
C SER A 144 -0.59 15.31 -12.57
N VAL A 145 0.71 15.42 -12.85
CA VAL A 145 1.48 14.32 -13.46
C VAL A 145 1.51 13.10 -12.53
N CYS A 146 1.72 13.32 -11.22
CA CYS A 146 1.65 12.24 -10.23
C CYS A 146 0.26 11.60 -10.17
N TRP A 147 -0.81 12.39 -10.28
CA TRP A 147 -2.19 11.91 -10.30
C TRP A 147 -2.46 11.04 -11.53
N TRP A 148 -2.05 11.47 -12.72
CA TRP A 148 -2.18 10.66 -13.95
C TRP A 148 -1.43 9.34 -13.87
N LEU A 149 -0.19 9.34 -13.35
CA LEU A 149 0.58 8.11 -13.15
C LEU A 149 -0.15 7.16 -12.19
N SER A 150 -0.68 7.70 -11.10
CA SER A 150 -1.45 6.94 -10.11
C SER A 150 -2.74 6.37 -10.70
N CYS A 151 -3.41 7.12 -11.58
CA CYS A 151 -4.59 6.66 -12.31
C CYS A 151 -4.28 5.47 -13.22
N LEU A 152 -3.19 5.54 -13.99
CA LEU A 152 -2.78 4.43 -14.86
C LEU A 152 -2.50 3.16 -14.06
N VAL A 153 -1.79 3.29 -12.94
CA VAL A 153 -1.52 2.16 -12.02
C VAL A 153 -2.82 1.61 -11.42
N SER A 154 -3.71 2.49 -10.98
CA SER A 154 -5.03 2.13 -10.43
C SER A 154 -5.87 1.34 -11.44
N ILE A 155 -5.94 1.81 -12.70
CA ILE A 155 -6.66 1.16 -13.78
C ILE A 155 -6.06 -0.23 -14.06
N ALA A 156 -4.72 -0.33 -14.14
CA ALA A 156 -4.06 -1.60 -14.36
C ALA A 156 -4.39 -2.63 -13.26
N ILE A 157 -4.41 -2.21 -11.99
CA ILE A 157 -4.78 -3.06 -10.85
C ILE A 157 -6.26 -3.43 -10.91
N ALA A 158 -7.14 -2.48 -11.24
CA ALA A 158 -8.58 -2.70 -11.35
C ALA A 158 -8.94 -3.73 -12.43
N PHE A 159 -8.14 -3.86 -13.50
CA PHE A 159 -8.31 -4.96 -14.47
C PHE A 159 -7.62 -6.25 -14.04
N THR A 160 -6.42 -6.16 -13.48
CA THR A 160 -5.59 -7.33 -13.12
C THR A 160 -6.23 -8.17 -12.01
N VAL A 161 -6.80 -7.54 -10.98
CA VAL A 161 -7.35 -8.26 -9.81
C VAL A 161 -8.60 -9.08 -10.16
N PRO A 162 -9.64 -8.52 -10.83
CA PRO A 162 -10.77 -9.33 -11.28
C PRO A 162 -10.37 -10.39 -12.29
N PHE A 163 -9.47 -10.08 -13.23
CA PHE A 163 -8.98 -11.06 -14.20
C PHE A 163 -8.35 -12.28 -13.53
N LEU A 164 -7.55 -12.05 -12.47
CA LEU A 164 -6.94 -13.10 -11.66
C LEU A 164 -7.97 -13.89 -10.84
N ALA A 165 -8.99 -13.21 -10.30
CA ALA A 165 -10.10 -13.85 -9.60
C ALA A 165 -10.88 -14.80 -10.52
N PHE A 166 -11.17 -14.36 -11.75
CA PHE A 166 -11.85 -15.20 -12.76
C PHE A 166 -11.00 -16.37 -13.25
N THR A 167 -9.67 -16.25 -13.28
CA THR A 167 -8.78 -17.34 -13.75
C THR A 167 -8.42 -18.35 -12.66
N THR A 168 -8.38 -17.95 -11.39
CA THR A 168 -7.97 -18.82 -10.28
C THR A 168 -9.17 -19.49 -9.58
N HIS A 169 -10.30 -18.79 -9.42
CA HIS A 169 -11.44 -19.28 -8.65
C HIS A 169 -12.61 -19.70 -9.54
N ARG A 170 -12.64 -21.00 -9.83
CA ARG A 170 -13.78 -21.68 -10.45
C ARG A 170 -14.94 -21.71 -9.44
N ASN A 171 -15.80 -20.69 -9.47
CA ASN A 171 -17.18 -20.65 -8.96
C ASN A 171 -17.49 -21.50 -7.71
N LEU A 172 -17.23 -20.99 -6.50
CA LEU A 172 -18.05 -21.32 -5.33
C LEU A 172 -18.75 -20.02 -4.85
N PRO A 173 -20.09 -19.97 -4.81
CA PRO A 173 -20.83 -18.76 -4.40
C PRO A 173 -20.65 -18.37 -2.92
N GLU A 174 -19.93 -19.16 -2.11
CA GLU A 174 -19.62 -18.85 -0.71
C GLU A 174 -18.33 -18.01 -0.52
N THR A 175 -17.47 -17.86 -1.53
CA THR A 175 -16.21 -17.08 -1.43
C THR A 175 -16.30 -15.68 -2.06
N MET A 176 -17.48 -15.23 -2.51
CA MET A 176 -17.70 -13.84 -2.94
C MET A 176 -17.58 -12.88 -1.74
N THR A 177 -16.34 -12.54 -1.42
CA THR A 177 -16.00 -11.67 -0.30
C THR A 177 -16.04 -10.22 -0.78
N ALA A 178 -16.43 -9.28 0.10
CA ALA A 178 -16.36 -7.82 -0.14
C ALA A 178 -14.98 -7.33 -0.61
N ALA A 179 -13.96 -8.16 -0.42
CA ALA A 179 -12.65 -8.04 -1.03
C ALA A 179 -12.69 -7.78 -2.55
N LEU A 180 -13.62 -8.35 -3.31
CA LEU A 180 -13.74 -8.11 -4.75
C LEU A 180 -14.06 -6.64 -5.11
N LEU A 181 -14.55 -5.83 -4.15
CA LEU A 181 -14.79 -4.40 -4.34
C LEU A 181 -13.54 -3.54 -4.09
N LEU A 182 -12.54 -4.05 -3.36
CA LEU A 182 -11.33 -3.30 -3.04
C LEU A 182 -10.54 -2.79 -4.27
N PRO A 183 -10.54 -3.44 -5.46
CA PRO A 183 -9.89 -2.91 -6.65
C PRO A 183 -10.62 -1.72 -7.30
N VAL A 184 -11.91 -1.53 -6.98
CA VAL A 184 -12.73 -0.43 -7.52
C VAL A 184 -12.49 0.87 -6.72
N VAL A 185 -12.17 0.74 -5.43
CA VAL A 185 -11.98 1.87 -4.51
C VAL A 185 -10.94 2.88 -5.02
N PRO A 186 -9.74 2.47 -5.49
CA PRO A 186 -8.74 3.40 -6.01
C PRO A 186 -9.23 4.22 -7.20
N ASN A 187 -10.07 3.66 -8.09
CA ASN A 187 -10.63 4.38 -9.23
C ASN A 187 -11.66 5.44 -8.81
N ILE A 188 -12.47 5.14 -7.78
CA ILE A 188 -13.43 6.11 -7.23
C ILE A 188 -12.65 7.29 -6.63
N THR A 189 -11.57 7.00 -5.90
CA THR A 189 -10.72 8.04 -5.31
C THR A 189 -9.97 8.84 -6.36
N ALA A 190 -9.49 8.19 -7.43
CA ALA A 190 -8.93 8.88 -8.58
C ALA A 190 -9.89 9.93 -9.12
N ALA A 191 -11.16 9.57 -9.33
CA ALA A 191 -12.20 10.49 -9.80
C ALA A 191 -12.46 11.64 -8.81
N ALA A 192 -12.54 11.35 -7.51
CA ALA A 192 -12.74 12.37 -6.48
C ALA A 192 -11.61 13.40 -6.44
N ILE A 193 -10.36 12.94 -6.44
CA ILE A 193 -9.18 13.83 -6.45
C ILE A 193 -9.04 14.55 -7.80
N GLY A 194 -9.44 13.91 -8.91
CA GLY A 194 -9.51 14.54 -10.22
C GLY A 194 -10.45 15.74 -10.25
N GLY A 195 -11.61 15.67 -9.56
CA GLY A 195 -12.53 16.80 -9.41
C GLY A 195 -11.90 17.97 -8.63
N VAL A 196 -11.20 17.68 -7.53
CA VAL A 196 -10.47 18.70 -6.75
C VAL A 196 -9.38 19.34 -7.62
N LEU A 197 -8.59 18.52 -8.32
CA LEU A 197 -7.54 18.99 -9.21
C LEU A 197 -8.10 19.88 -10.33
N ALA A 198 -9.20 19.47 -10.97
CA ALA A 198 -9.87 20.24 -12.02
C ALA A 198 -10.36 21.60 -11.50
N SER A 199 -10.97 21.66 -10.31
CA SER A 199 -11.40 22.94 -9.73
C SER A 199 -10.25 23.94 -9.56
N HIS A 200 -9.04 23.48 -9.27
CA HIS A 200 -7.87 24.34 -9.17
C HIS A 200 -7.27 24.71 -10.54
N PHE A 201 -7.40 23.85 -11.56
CA PHE A 201 -6.94 24.16 -12.91
C PHE A 201 -7.85 25.12 -13.66
N VAL A 202 -9.16 25.08 -13.41
CA VAL A 202 -10.13 26.02 -14.02
C VAL A 202 -9.74 27.47 -13.73
N ASP A 203 -9.17 27.74 -12.55
CA ASP A 203 -8.71 29.08 -12.15
C ASP A 203 -7.43 29.52 -12.90
N ILE A 204 -6.64 28.58 -13.43
CA ILE A 204 -5.31 28.83 -14.03
C ILE A 204 -5.37 28.78 -15.57
N SER A 205 -6.15 27.87 -16.15
CA SER A 205 -6.34 27.74 -17.59
C SER A 205 -7.77 27.24 -17.89
N PRO A 206 -8.66 28.08 -18.45
CA PRO A 206 -10.05 27.71 -18.74
C PRO A 206 -10.21 26.66 -19.86
N SER A 207 -9.11 26.09 -20.36
CA SER A 207 -9.08 25.10 -21.47
C SER A 207 -8.82 23.66 -20.99
N TYR A 208 -8.63 23.44 -19.69
CA TYR A 208 -8.41 22.13 -19.07
C TYR A 208 -9.74 21.53 -18.60
#